data_AF-A0A7K4P627-F1
#
_entry.id   AF-A0A7K4P627-F1
#
_cell.length_a   1.000
_cell.length_b   1.000
_cell.length_c   1.000
_cell.angle_alpha   90.00
_cell.angle_beta   90.00
_cell.angle_gamma   90.00
#
_symmetry.space_group_name_H-M   'P 1'
#
loop_
_entity.id
_entity.type
_entity.pdbx_description
1 polymer ?
#
loop_
_entity_poly.entity_id
_entity_poly.type
_entity_poly.pdbx_seq_one_letter_code
_entity_poly.pdbx_strand_id
1 'polypeptide(L)'
;IANQEFLTQGQVAESVLNLCDDKIAKILNGKVVPGDRVFYPVRPHIGTTTPGVHQPDFGGKVIVFTIDATDKADAERVEFLAQHVEKNGGRAACFISQSTPTELQEYISDKCHSHIMDIKNPEEVEKWLNTAKTNHGEILAVVHVTGKLPEISKLTELSRAKWEALTEKFISTPATVAQRALEQFVPGGDKDPRLYKDAKGAIMIIGPDLPIGRKVTGTQRAQVEVFRGALRPFTTTVNQELSDVLKSKIRMFTIFPGTVTGADPSNQRIAEAINFLVSDSAASSAEVIFCVDELR
;
A
#
# COMPACT_ATOMS: atom_id res chain seq x y z
N ILE A 1 -10.22 -33.01 -16.97
CA ILE A 1 -9.91 -31.93 -16.04
C ILE A 1 -10.40 -32.39 -14.67
N ALA A 2 -9.49 -32.65 -13.75
CA ALA A 2 -9.81 -33.22 -12.44
C ALA A 2 -10.83 -32.33 -11.71
N ASN A 3 -11.87 -32.98 -11.19
CA ASN A 3 -12.88 -32.52 -10.22
C ASN A 3 -14.12 -31.70 -10.63
N GLN A 4 -14.46 -31.43 -11.90
CA GLN A 4 -15.70 -30.66 -12.24
C GLN A 4 -15.88 -29.29 -11.50
N GLU A 5 -14.89 -28.84 -10.73
CA GLU A 5 -14.88 -27.61 -9.94
C GLU A 5 -14.48 -26.39 -10.80
N PHE A 6 -13.78 -26.66 -11.90
CA PHE A 6 -13.34 -25.67 -12.87
C PHE A 6 -14.23 -25.69 -14.12
N LEU A 7 -14.53 -24.52 -14.66
CA LEU A 7 -15.21 -24.41 -15.95
C LEU A 7 -14.31 -24.92 -17.07
N THR A 8 -14.88 -25.61 -18.06
CA THR A 8 -14.16 -25.92 -19.29
C THR A 8 -14.01 -24.67 -20.15
N GLN A 9 -13.05 -24.66 -21.08
CA GLN A 9 -12.90 -23.56 -22.04
C GLN A 9 -14.20 -23.28 -22.80
N GLY A 10 -14.97 -24.32 -23.15
CA GLY A 10 -16.27 -24.17 -23.81
C GLY A 10 -17.30 -23.45 -22.94
N GLN A 11 -17.35 -23.74 -21.64
CA GLN A 11 -18.26 -23.08 -20.70
C GLN A 11 -17.87 -21.62 -20.44
N VAL A 12 -16.57 -21.32 -20.39
CA VAL A 12 -16.08 -19.94 -20.33
C VAL A 12 -16.43 -19.18 -21.60
N ALA A 13 -16.21 -19.79 -22.78
CA ALA A 13 -16.56 -19.19 -24.06
C ALA A 13 -18.07 -18.90 -24.18
N GLU A 14 -18.92 -19.84 -23.77
CA GLU A 14 -20.38 -19.66 -23.73
C GLU A 14 -20.77 -18.49 -22.81
N SER A 15 -20.14 -18.39 -21.64
CA SER A 15 -20.38 -17.26 -20.72
C SER A 15 -20.00 -15.93 -21.35
N VAL A 16 -18.84 -15.85 -22.01
CA VAL A 16 -18.40 -14.63 -22.72
C VAL A 16 -19.35 -14.27 -23.85
N LEU A 17 -19.78 -15.24 -24.67
CA LEU A 17 -20.73 -15.00 -25.76
C LEU A 17 -22.07 -14.49 -25.25
N ASN A 18 -22.57 -15.03 -24.13
CA ASN A 18 -23.79 -14.53 -23.48
C ASN A 18 -23.64 -13.09 -22.96
N LEU A 19 -22.46 -12.71 -22.47
CA LEU A 19 -22.19 -11.33 -22.02
C LEU A 19 -22.06 -10.35 -23.19
N CYS A 20 -21.63 -10.83 -24.35
CA CYS A 20 -21.58 -10.06 -25.59
C CYS A 20 -22.94 -9.95 -26.31
N ASP A 21 -23.96 -10.70 -25.89
CA ASP A 21 -25.30 -10.61 -26.47
C ASP A 21 -25.89 -9.20 -26.29
N ASP A 22 -26.48 -8.65 -27.37
CA ASP A 22 -26.99 -7.28 -27.41
C ASP A 22 -28.05 -6.99 -26.32
N LYS A 23 -28.83 -7.98 -25.89
CA LYS A 23 -29.83 -7.78 -24.84
C LYS A 23 -29.15 -7.74 -23.48
N ILE A 24 -28.19 -8.63 -23.24
CA ILE A 24 -27.44 -8.69 -21.98
C ILE A 24 -26.53 -7.47 -21.81
N ALA A 25 -25.78 -7.09 -22.84
CA ALA A 25 -24.88 -5.95 -22.82
C ALA A 25 -25.59 -4.61 -22.53
N LYS A 26 -26.88 -4.49 -22.90
CA LYS A 26 -27.70 -3.29 -22.60
C LYS A 26 -28.13 -3.18 -21.14
N ILE A 27 -28.22 -4.29 -20.42
CA ILE A 27 -28.71 -4.32 -19.03
C ILE A 27 -27.60 -4.57 -18.01
N LEU A 28 -26.46 -5.07 -18.44
CA LEU A 28 -25.33 -5.43 -17.58
C LEU A 28 -24.16 -4.46 -17.82
N ASN A 29 -23.88 -3.60 -16.84
CA ASN A 29 -22.72 -2.72 -16.86
C ASN A 29 -22.02 -2.74 -15.48
N GLY A 30 -20.68 -2.84 -15.50
CA GLY A 30 -19.85 -2.82 -14.28
C GLY A 30 -20.11 -3.99 -13.31
N LYS A 31 -20.55 -5.14 -13.79
CA LYS A 31 -20.80 -6.34 -12.97
C LYS A 31 -19.66 -7.34 -13.09
N VAL A 32 -19.26 -7.92 -11.97
CA VAL A 32 -18.35 -9.07 -11.92
C VAL A 32 -19.17 -10.33 -12.16
N VAL A 33 -18.79 -11.11 -13.17
CA VAL A 33 -19.41 -12.39 -13.49
C VAL A 33 -18.38 -13.48 -13.16
N PRO A 34 -18.59 -14.27 -12.09
CA PRO A 34 -17.63 -15.29 -11.68
C PRO A 34 -17.54 -16.40 -12.74
N GLY A 35 -16.30 -16.84 -13.01
CA GLY A 35 -15.96 -17.85 -14.01
C GLY A 35 -15.59 -19.21 -13.41
N ASP A 36 -16.00 -19.47 -12.19
CA ASP A 36 -15.68 -20.65 -11.40
C ASP A 36 -16.94 -21.24 -10.73
N ARG A 37 -16.92 -22.55 -10.48
CA ARG A 37 -18.02 -23.24 -9.77
C ARG A 37 -17.80 -23.28 -8.26
N VAL A 38 -16.56 -23.14 -7.82
CA VAL A 38 -16.17 -23.03 -6.41
C VAL A 38 -15.38 -21.75 -6.26
N PHE A 39 -16.07 -20.69 -5.81
CA PHE A 39 -15.47 -19.39 -5.58
C PHE A 39 -14.71 -19.42 -4.26
N TYR A 40 -13.39 -19.27 -4.30
CA TYR A 40 -12.57 -18.99 -3.11
C TYR A 40 -12.23 -17.50 -3.09
N PRO A 41 -13.14 -16.62 -2.63
CA PRO A 41 -12.80 -15.21 -2.53
C PRO A 41 -11.74 -15.03 -1.45
N VAL A 42 -10.57 -14.57 -1.86
CA VAL A 42 -9.71 -13.78 -0.98
C VAL A 42 -10.34 -12.38 -0.92
N ARG A 43 -11.42 -12.25 -0.15
CA ARG A 43 -12.08 -10.95 0.05
C ARG A 43 -11.23 -10.15 1.05
N PRO A 44 -10.68 -8.99 0.65
CA PRO A 44 -9.97 -8.13 1.60
C PRO A 44 -10.94 -7.68 2.71
N HIS A 45 -10.56 -7.88 3.96
CA HIS A 45 -11.23 -7.25 5.09
C HIS A 45 -10.76 -5.80 5.18
N ILE A 46 -11.67 -4.86 4.86
CA ILE A 46 -11.39 -3.43 4.82
C ILE A 46 -12.04 -2.75 6.02
N GLY A 47 -11.22 -2.19 6.90
CA GLY A 47 -11.66 -1.35 8.01
C GLY A 47 -11.79 0.12 7.58
N THR A 48 -12.55 0.90 8.33
CA THR A 48 -12.64 2.38 8.16
C THR A 48 -11.89 3.13 9.25
N THR A 49 -11.47 2.45 10.32
CA THR A 49 -10.69 3.01 11.41
C THR A 49 -9.76 1.93 11.95
N THR A 50 -8.58 2.33 12.40
CA THR A 50 -7.66 1.42 13.10
C THR A 50 -7.97 1.40 14.59
N PRO A 51 -7.86 0.25 15.28
CA PRO A 51 -7.94 0.20 16.72
C PRO A 51 -6.97 1.19 17.38
N GLY A 52 -7.45 1.89 18.41
CA GLY A 52 -6.63 2.84 19.15
C GLY A 52 -5.55 2.14 19.99
N VAL A 53 -4.36 2.71 19.98
CA VAL A 53 -3.25 2.28 20.85
C VAL A 53 -3.03 3.32 21.94
N HIS A 54 -3.10 2.89 23.20
CA HIS A 54 -2.82 3.76 24.32
C HIS A 54 -1.31 3.95 24.47
N GLN A 55 -0.84 5.19 24.34
CA GLN A 55 0.58 5.59 24.47
C GLN A 55 1.54 4.78 23.58
N PRO A 56 1.62 5.09 22.28
CA PRO A 56 2.59 4.43 21.41
C PRO A 56 4.03 4.73 21.88
N ASP A 57 4.87 3.70 21.89
CA ASP A 57 6.31 3.79 22.11
C ASP A 57 7.03 2.96 21.06
N PHE A 58 7.90 3.60 20.29
CA PHE A 58 8.68 2.96 19.23
C PHE A 58 10.04 2.44 19.72
N GLY A 59 10.35 2.57 21.00
CA GLY A 59 11.44 1.86 21.68
C GLY A 59 12.83 2.20 21.14
N GLY A 60 13.04 3.41 20.65
CA GLY A 60 14.30 3.84 20.02
C GLY A 60 14.55 3.26 18.63
N LYS A 61 13.62 2.46 18.09
CA LYS A 61 13.76 1.80 16.78
C LYS A 61 13.45 2.76 15.64
N VAL A 62 13.86 2.36 14.44
CA VAL A 62 13.77 3.17 13.23
C VAL A 62 12.48 2.86 12.48
N ILE A 63 11.77 3.91 12.07
CA ILE A 63 10.72 3.83 11.05
C ILE A 63 11.26 4.50 9.78
N VAL A 64 11.35 3.72 8.71
CA VAL A 64 11.84 4.17 7.42
C VAL A 64 10.66 4.62 6.57
N PHE A 65 10.72 5.83 6.02
CA PHE A 65 9.77 6.33 5.05
C PHE A 65 10.38 6.28 3.65
N THR A 66 9.78 5.55 2.71
CA THR A 66 10.11 5.65 1.28
C THR A 66 9.05 6.48 0.57
N ILE A 67 9.45 7.52 -0.15
CA ILE A 67 8.56 8.64 -0.48
C ILE A 67 8.57 8.90 -1.99
N ASP A 68 7.41 8.75 -2.64
CA ASP A 68 7.17 9.16 -4.03
C ASP A 68 6.12 10.29 -4.06
N ALA A 69 6.48 11.43 -3.44
CA ALA A 69 5.58 12.56 -3.25
C ALA A 69 5.21 13.21 -4.60
N THR A 70 3.92 13.50 -4.78
CA THR A 70 3.40 14.17 -5.98
C THR A 70 3.22 15.67 -5.75
N ASP A 71 2.81 16.07 -4.54
CA ASP A 71 2.60 17.48 -4.18
C ASP A 71 3.01 17.82 -2.75
N LYS A 72 2.86 19.09 -2.37
CA LYS A 72 3.23 19.59 -1.04
C LYS A 72 2.49 18.89 0.10
N ALA A 73 1.26 18.45 -0.10
CA ALA A 73 0.51 17.76 0.96
C ALA A 73 1.14 16.40 1.29
N ASP A 74 1.73 15.71 0.29
CA ASP A 74 2.49 14.49 0.54
C ASP A 74 3.75 14.77 1.37
N ALA A 75 4.45 15.87 1.10
CA ALA A 75 5.63 16.29 1.87
C ALA A 75 5.29 16.69 3.31
N GLU A 76 4.24 17.49 3.51
CA GLU A 76 3.73 17.87 4.84
C GLU A 76 3.22 16.65 5.63
N ARG A 77 2.66 15.63 4.94
CA ARG A 77 2.31 14.35 5.57
C ARG A 77 3.55 13.63 6.09
N VAL A 78 4.60 13.50 5.28
CA VAL A 78 5.83 12.84 5.71
C VAL A 78 6.44 13.55 6.92
N GLU A 79 6.49 14.88 6.89
CA GLU A 79 6.96 15.67 8.03
C GLU A 79 6.15 15.36 9.30
N PHE A 80 4.81 15.41 9.22
CA PHE A 80 3.94 15.12 10.35
C PHE A 80 4.17 13.70 10.90
N LEU A 81 4.28 12.70 10.02
CA LEU A 81 4.48 11.31 10.42
C LEU A 81 5.88 11.10 11.03
N ALA A 82 6.92 11.70 10.46
CA ALA A 82 8.28 11.64 11.02
C ALA A 82 8.35 12.27 12.41
N GLN A 83 7.75 13.45 12.60
CA GLN A 83 7.65 14.11 13.91
C GLN A 83 6.86 13.27 14.91
N HIS A 84 5.78 12.61 14.46
CA HIS A 84 5.03 11.67 15.29
C HIS A 84 5.91 10.48 15.72
N VAL A 85 6.76 9.96 14.84
CA VAL A 85 7.74 8.91 15.19
C VAL A 85 8.71 9.37 16.27
N GLU A 86 9.33 10.53 16.09
CA GLU A 86 10.31 11.06 17.02
C GLU A 86 9.70 11.39 18.39
N LYS A 87 8.50 11.99 18.40
CA LYS A 87 7.76 12.32 19.62
C LYS A 87 7.41 11.09 20.46
N ASN A 88 7.22 9.93 19.82
CA ASN A 88 6.89 8.67 20.48
C ASN A 88 8.11 7.74 20.62
N GLY A 89 9.31 8.32 20.74
CA GLY A 89 10.53 7.60 21.11
C GLY A 89 11.19 6.81 19.97
N GLY A 90 10.76 6.99 18.73
CA GLY A 90 11.37 6.37 17.55
C GLY A 90 12.38 7.28 16.84
N ARG A 91 12.94 6.78 15.74
CA ARG A 91 13.75 7.56 14.79
C ARG A 91 13.14 7.48 13.40
N ALA A 92 13.01 8.61 12.71
CA ALA A 92 12.54 8.63 11.34
C ALA A 92 13.73 8.70 10.36
N ALA A 93 13.73 7.85 9.33
CA ALA A 93 14.67 7.93 8.22
C ALA A 93 13.89 8.09 6.91
N CYS A 94 14.18 9.14 6.13
CA CYS A 94 13.44 9.48 4.92
C CYS A 94 14.25 9.12 3.66
N PHE A 95 13.63 8.39 2.74
CA PHE A 95 14.21 8.01 1.47
C PHE A 95 13.32 8.52 0.35
N ILE A 96 13.76 9.58 -0.31
CA ILE A 96 12.96 10.34 -1.25
C ILE A 96 13.26 9.82 -2.65
N SER A 97 12.21 9.48 -3.40
CA SER A 97 12.35 9.11 -4.81
C SER A 97 13.00 10.25 -5.60
N GLN A 98 13.98 9.92 -6.43
CA GLN A 98 14.55 10.85 -7.40
C GLN A 98 13.50 11.38 -8.41
N SER A 99 12.35 10.70 -8.57
CA SER A 99 11.23 11.18 -9.38
C SER A 99 10.38 12.24 -8.70
N THR A 100 10.56 12.47 -7.40
CA THR A 100 9.88 13.53 -6.64
C THR A 100 10.35 14.90 -7.15
N PRO A 101 9.46 15.91 -7.33
CA PRO A 101 9.87 17.27 -7.69
C PRO A 101 10.94 17.84 -6.74
N THR A 102 11.95 18.52 -7.27
CA THR A 102 13.12 19.03 -6.50
C THR A 102 12.72 19.91 -5.32
N GLU A 103 11.71 20.78 -5.48
CA GLU A 103 11.19 21.63 -4.40
C GLU A 103 10.67 20.80 -3.21
N LEU A 104 10.08 19.64 -3.46
CA LEU A 104 9.59 18.73 -2.42
C LEU A 104 10.74 17.92 -1.82
N GLN A 105 11.73 17.54 -2.62
CA GLN A 105 12.94 16.89 -2.12
C GLN A 105 13.66 17.80 -1.11
N GLU A 106 13.85 19.07 -1.46
CA GLU A 106 14.46 20.09 -0.58
C GLU A 106 13.63 20.30 0.68
N TYR A 107 12.30 20.44 0.55
CA TYR A 107 11.39 20.59 1.68
C TYR A 107 11.53 19.44 2.69
N ILE A 108 11.43 18.19 2.21
CA ILE A 108 11.49 17.01 3.09
C ILE A 108 12.88 16.89 3.74
N SER A 109 13.94 17.21 3.00
CA SER A 109 15.32 17.13 3.49
C SER A 109 15.66 18.14 4.57
N ASP A 110 14.96 19.27 4.62
CA ASP A 110 15.06 20.25 5.72
C ASP A 110 14.37 19.75 7.00
N LYS A 111 13.40 18.83 6.89
CA LYS A 111 12.54 18.40 8.01
C LYS A 111 12.91 17.05 8.62
N CYS A 112 13.49 16.14 7.85
CA CYS A 112 13.92 14.84 8.33
C CYS A 112 15.27 14.44 7.76
N HIS A 113 15.96 13.52 8.44
CA HIS A 113 17.18 12.93 7.89
C HIS A 113 16.85 12.15 6.62
N SER A 114 17.18 12.74 5.47
CA SER A 114 16.76 12.27 4.16
C SER A 114 17.93 11.88 3.25
N HIS A 115 17.64 10.99 2.29
CA HIS A 115 18.49 10.73 1.13
C HIS A 115 17.64 10.61 -0.13
N ILE A 116 18.11 11.15 -1.24
CA ILE A 116 17.46 11.00 -2.55
C ILE A 116 18.00 9.72 -3.21
N MET A 117 17.11 8.90 -3.78
CA MET A 117 17.48 7.62 -4.38
C MET A 117 16.51 7.15 -5.46
N ASP A 118 16.93 6.16 -6.25
CA ASP A 118 16.02 5.43 -7.13
C ASP A 118 15.26 4.33 -6.36
N ILE A 119 14.08 4.68 -5.83
CA ILE A 119 13.23 3.71 -5.13
C ILE A 119 12.65 2.60 -6.04
N LYS A 120 12.79 2.75 -7.36
CA LYS A 120 12.37 1.73 -8.33
C LYS A 120 13.43 0.63 -8.45
N ASN A 121 14.68 0.95 -8.14
CA ASN A 121 15.78 0.00 -8.17
C ASN A 121 15.81 -0.83 -6.86
N PRO A 122 15.52 -2.14 -6.93
CA PRO A 122 15.49 -2.99 -5.74
C PRO A 122 16.83 -3.04 -4.97
N GLU A 123 17.97 -3.00 -5.69
CA GLU A 123 19.30 -3.04 -5.08
C GLU A 123 19.60 -1.76 -4.30
N GLU A 124 19.12 -0.62 -4.80
CA GLU A 124 19.28 0.66 -4.13
C GLU A 124 18.42 0.73 -2.87
N VAL A 125 17.16 0.30 -2.94
CA VAL A 125 16.28 0.18 -1.77
C VAL A 125 16.92 -0.70 -0.69
N GLU A 126 17.46 -1.86 -1.08
CA GLU A 126 18.14 -2.79 -0.15
C GLU A 126 19.35 -2.14 0.52
N LYS A 127 20.22 -1.49 -0.26
CA LYS A 127 21.41 -0.77 0.25
C LYS A 127 21.02 0.26 1.30
N TRP A 128 19.96 1.01 1.06
CA TRP A 128 19.52 2.07 1.96
C TRP A 128 18.83 1.56 3.22
N LEU A 129 18.04 0.49 3.12
CA LEU A 129 17.53 -0.21 4.31
C LEU A 129 18.67 -0.75 5.18
N ASN A 130 19.72 -1.31 4.57
CA ASN A 130 20.93 -1.74 5.29
C ASN A 130 21.67 -0.56 5.94
N THR A 131 21.71 0.58 5.27
CA THR A 131 22.32 1.82 5.78
C THR A 131 21.52 2.37 6.97
N ALA A 132 20.19 2.40 6.88
CA ALA A 132 19.32 2.78 7.99
C ALA A 132 19.51 1.85 9.19
N LYS A 133 19.56 0.53 8.95
CA LYS A 133 19.82 -0.46 10.01
C LYS A 133 21.15 -0.18 10.74
N THR A 134 22.21 0.07 9.97
CA THR A 134 23.57 0.22 10.48
C THR A 134 23.76 1.53 11.23
N ASN A 135 23.23 2.63 10.69
CA ASN A 135 23.48 3.97 11.22
C ASN A 135 22.46 4.38 12.29
N HIS A 136 21.22 3.91 12.17
CA HIS A 136 20.10 4.41 12.98
C HIS A 136 19.51 3.37 13.95
N GLY A 137 19.77 2.08 13.74
CA GLY A 137 19.37 0.98 14.63
C GLY A 137 18.39 0.00 13.99
N GLU A 138 17.80 -0.89 14.79
CA GLU A 138 16.83 -1.88 14.31
C GLU A 138 15.63 -1.20 13.63
N ILE A 139 15.25 -1.66 12.44
CA ILE A 139 14.08 -1.16 11.72
C ILE A 139 12.84 -1.83 12.28
N LEU A 140 11.93 -1.02 12.82
CA LEU A 140 10.63 -1.46 13.30
C LEU A 140 9.61 -1.55 12.17
N ALA A 141 9.57 -0.52 11.31
CA ALA A 141 8.63 -0.44 10.21
C ALA A 141 9.21 0.23 8.96
N VAL A 142 8.68 -0.16 7.80
CA VAL A 142 8.91 0.53 6.52
C VAL A 142 7.57 1.05 6.01
N VAL A 143 7.47 2.36 5.81
CA VAL A 143 6.25 3.07 5.36
C VAL A 143 6.51 3.64 3.97
N HIS A 144 5.78 3.18 2.98
CA HIS A 144 5.85 3.68 1.61
C HIS A 144 4.72 4.66 1.32
N VAL A 145 5.05 5.89 0.93
CA VAL A 145 4.10 6.93 0.52
C VAL A 145 4.06 6.99 -1.01
N THR A 146 2.94 6.58 -1.61
CA THR A 146 2.81 6.55 -3.08
C THR A 146 2.52 7.91 -3.70
N GLY A 147 2.11 8.90 -2.89
CA GLY A 147 1.61 10.18 -3.37
C GLY A 147 0.29 10.07 -4.16
N LYS A 148 -0.04 11.13 -4.90
CA LYS A 148 -1.33 11.26 -5.61
C LYS A 148 -1.25 10.88 -7.08
N LEU A 149 -2.40 10.47 -7.62
CA LEU A 149 -2.59 10.32 -9.05
C LEU A 149 -2.50 11.70 -9.72
N PRO A 150 -1.68 11.89 -10.77
CA PRO A 150 -1.67 13.15 -11.51
C PRO A 150 -3.02 13.39 -12.20
N GLU A 151 -3.31 14.62 -12.60
CA GLU A 151 -4.52 14.93 -13.33
C GLU A 151 -4.56 14.19 -14.67
N ILE A 152 -5.57 13.33 -14.85
CA ILE A 152 -5.77 12.51 -16.04
C ILE A 152 -7.21 12.70 -16.51
N SER A 153 -7.40 13.03 -17.80
CA SER A 153 -8.74 13.13 -18.41
C SER A 153 -9.44 11.76 -18.40
N LYS A 154 -8.83 10.74 -19.01
CA LYS A 154 -9.32 9.36 -19.06
C LYS A 154 -8.15 8.38 -19.08
N LEU A 155 -8.26 7.29 -18.30
CA LEU A 155 -7.25 6.23 -18.30
C LEU A 155 -7.14 5.53 -19.67
N THR A 156 -8.26 5.41 -20.39
CA THR A 156 -8.33 4.77 -21.70
C THR A 156 -7.65 5.55 -22.82
N GLU A 157 -7.31 6.83 -22.58
CA GLU A 157 -6.64 7.71 -23.56
C GLU A 157 -5.14 7.86 -23.25
N LEU A 158 -4.64 7.19 -22.22
CA LEU A 158 -3.21 7.21 -21.90
C LEU A 158 -2.41 6.47 -22.95
N SER A 159 -1.22 7.01 -23.27
CA SER A 159 -0.23 6.23 -24.00
C SER A 159 0.26 5.06 -23.15
N ARG A 160 0.77 4.01 -23.80
CA ARG A 160 1.34 2.84 -23.13
C ARG A 160 2.38 3.25 -22.07
N ALA A 161 3.29 4.16 -22.41
CA ALA A 161 4.33 4.65 -21.49
C ALA A 161 3.75 5.37 -20.25
N LYS A 162 2.69 6.18 -20.42
CA LYS A 162 2.03 6.83 -19.28
C LYS A 162 1.33 5.81 -18.39
N TRP A 163 0.67 4.81 -18.97
CA TRP A 163 0.08 3.71 -18.22
C TRP A 163 1.14 2.93 -17.44
N GLU A 164 2.25 2.57 -18.09
CA GLU A 164 3.36 1.86 -17.45
C GLU A 164 3.94 2.66 -16.27
N ALA A 165 4.13 3.96 -16.42
CA ALA A 165 4.60 4.82 -15.33
C ALA A 165 3.64 4.83 -14.13
N LEU A 166 2.32 4.81 -14.35
CA LEU A 166 1.34 4.70 -13.26
C LEU A 166 1.37 3.32 -12.60
N THR A 167 1.48 2.24 -13.39
CA THR A 167 1.59 0.89 -12.83
C THR A 167 2.89 0.71 -12.05
N GLU A 168 3.99 1.30 -12.51
CA GLU A 168 5.25 1.28 -11.80
C GLU A 168 5.12 2.01 -10.46
N LYS A 169 4.60 3.25 -10.47
CA LYS A 169 4.43 4.07 -9.26
C LYS A 169 3.51 3.44 -8.21
N PHE A 170 2.35 2.93 -8.61
CA PHE A 170 1.31 2.50 -7.65
C PHE A 170 1.23 0.99 -7.41
N ILE A 171 1.97 0.17 -8.17
CA ILE A 171 1.92 -1.30 -8.05
C ILE A 171 3.33 -1.86 -7.89
N SER A 172 4.21 -1.67 -8.88
CA SER A 172 5.54 -2.30 -8.86
C SER A 172 6.45 -1.75 -7.76
N THR A 173 6.54 -0.43 -7.62
CA THR A 173 7.38 0.21 -6.59
C THR A 173 6.95 -0.14 -5.15
N PRO A 174 5.66 -0.07 -4.77
CA PRO A 174 5.22 -0.54 -3.46
C PRO A 174 5.56 -2.02 -3.21
N ALA A 175 5.45 -2.87 -4.24
CA ALA A 175 5.82 -4.28 -4.13
C ALA A 175 7.33 -4.47 -3.94
N THR A 176 8.16 -3.73 -4.69
CA THR A 176 9.62 -3.71 -4.52
C THR A 176 10.01 -3.29 -3.11
N VAL A 177 9.44 -2.21 -2.59
CA VAL A 177 9.72 -1.73 -1.22
C VAL A 177 9.31 -2.78 -0.19
N ALA A 178 8.11 -3.37 -0.32
CA ALA A 178 7.65 -4.41 0.58
C ALA A 178 8.56 -5.65 0.56
N GLN A 179 8.98 -6.11 -0.63
CA GLN A 179 9.88 -7.24 -0.79
C GLN A 179 11.22 -6.98 -0.09
N ARG A 180 11.84 -5.82 -0.31
CA ARG A 180 13.12 -5.48 0.32
C ARG A 180 12.99 -5.26 1.83
N ALA A 181 11.85 -4.77 2.31
CA ALA A 181 11.57 -4.74 3.74
C ALA A 181 11.49 -6.15 4.34
N LEU A 182 10.86 -7.11 3.66
CA LEU A 182 10.81 -8.50 4.11
C LEU A 182 12.19 -9.15 4.16
N GLU A 183 13.02 -8.94 3.14
CA GLU A 183 14.42 -9.41 3.13
C GLU A 183 15.25 -8.79 4.26
N GLN A 184 14.96 -7.54 4.62
CA GLN A 184 15.58 -6.91 5.77
C GLN A 184 15.17 -7.62 7.08
N PHE A 185 13.86 -7.82 7.27
CA PHE A 185 13.31 -8.41 8.50
C PHE A 185 13.69 -9.89 8.63
N VAL A 186 13.82 -10.60 7.51
CA VAL A 186 14.14 -12.02 7.44
C VAL A 186 15.25 -12.27 6.40
N PRO A 187 16.51 -11.93 6.72
CA PRO A 187 17.62 -12.14 5.79
C PRO A 187 17.76 -13.62 5.41
N GLY A 188 17.74 -13.89 4.09
CA GLY A 188 17.80 -15.25 3.54
C GLY A 188 16.47 -16.02 3.55
N GLY A 189 15.36 -15.36 3.91
CA GLY A 189 14.03 -15.97 3.94
C GLY A 189 13.52 -16.40 2.55
N ASP A 190 14.05 -15.82 1.48
CA ASP A 190 13.82 -16.23 0.09
C ASP A 190 14.33 -17.65 -0.20
N LYS A 191 15.42 -18.05 0.48
CA LYS A 191 16.05 -19.38 0.36
C LYS A 191 15.54 -20.36 1.41
N ASP A 192 15.27 -19.87 2.62
CA ASP A 192 14.73 -20.68 3.71
C ASP A 192 13.48 -20.03 4.32
N PRO A 193 12.28 -20.39 3.85
CA PRO A 193 11.01 -19.85 4.35
C PRO A 193 10.78 -20.09 5.85
N ARG A 194 11.46 -21.05 6.48
CA ARG A 194 11.31 -21.33 7.92
C ARG A 194 11.80 -20.19 8.79
N LEU A 195 12.68 -19.33 8.26
CA LEU A 195 13.19 -18.15 8.95
C LEU A 195 12.11 -17.11 9.25
N TYR A 196 10.98 -17.15 8.53
CA TYR A 196 9.85 -16.25 8.77
C TYR A 196 9.07 -16.56 10.04
N LYS A 197 9.17 -17.80 10.55
CA LYS A 197 8.41 -18.21 11.73
C LYS A 197 8.73 -17.30 12.91
N ASP A 198 7.69 -16.72 13.51
CA ASP A 198 7.76 -15.78 14.64
C ASP A 198 8.54 -14.47 14.36
N ALA A 199 9.04 -14.25 13.14
CA ALA A 199 9.71 -13.01 12.77
C ALA A 199 8.76 -11.80 12.92
N LYS A 200 9.30 -10.65 13.33
CA LYS A 200 8.56 -9.41 13.56
C LYS A 200 9.02 -8.34 12.58
N GLY A 201 8.09 -7.46 12.22
CA GLY A 201 8.33 -6.35 11.32
C GLY A 201 7.01 -5.76 10.85
N ALA A 202 7.04 -4.51 10.44
CA ALA A 202 5.85 -3.79 9.98
C ALA A 202 6.10 -3.18 8.61
N ILE A 203 5.15 -3.32 7.70
CA ILE A 203 5.17 -2.67 6.40
C ILE A 203 3.87 -1.88 6.26
N MET A 204 3.94 -0.65 5.80
CA MET A 204 2.76 0.16 5.49
C MET A 204 2.88 0.72 4.08
N ILE A 205 1.82 0.60 3.30
CA ILE A 205 1.66 1.35 2.05
C ILE A 205 0.58 2.39 2.30
N ILE A 206 0.95 3.67 2.23
CA ILE A 206 0.00 4.77 2.14
C ILE A 206 -0.29 4.95 0.66
N GLY A 207 -1.40 4.36 0.23
CA GLY A 207 -1.85 4.39 -1.16
C GLY A 207 -2.36 5.77 -1.58
N PRO A 208 -2.76 5.93 -2.85
CA PRO A 208 -3.11 7.24 -3.37
C PRO A 208 -4.34 7.82 -2.69
N ASP A 209 -4.30 9.14 -2.46
CA ASP A 209 -5.41 9.89 -1.88
C ASP A 209 -6.62 9.90 -2.82
N LEU A 210 -7.81 9.90 -2.23
CA LEU A 210 -8.98 10.32 -3.01
C LEU A 210 -8.87 11.80 -3.37
N PRO A 211 -9.42 12.21 -4.54
CA PRO A 211 -9.41 13.61 -4.92
C PRO A 211 -10.19 14.46 -3.90
N ILE A 212 -9.70 15.67 -3.65
CA ILE A 212 -10.24 16.61 -2.65
C ILE A 212 -11.10 17.68 -3.36
N GLY A 213 -12.16 18.12 -2.70
CA GLY A 213 -12.96 19.29 -3.10
C GLY A 213 -14.45 19.02 -3.29
N ARG A 214 -15.22 20.11 -3.41
CA ARG A 214 -16.70 20.05 -3.48
C ARG A 214 -17.25 19.48 -4.79
N LYS A 215 -16.42 19.33 -5.84
CA LYS A 215 -16.84 18.94 -7.20
C LYS A 215 -16.05 17.74 -7.73
N VAL A 216 -15.71 16.79 -6.86
CA VAL A 216 -15.03 15.57 -7.28
C VAL A 216 -16.01 14.68 -8.06
N THR A 217 -15.65 14.37 -9.30
CA THR A 217 -16.47 13.53 -10.19
C THR A 217 -16.32 12.04 -9.86
N GLY A 218 -17.33 11.25 -10.27
CA GLY A 218 -17.25 9.79 -10.16
C GLY A 218 -16.08 9.21 -10.96
N THR A 219 -15.76 9.81 -12.11
CA THR A 219 -14.61 9.41 -12.94
C THR A 219 -13.29 9.61 -12.22
N GLN A 220 -13.05 10.78 -11.61
CA GLN A 220 -11.81 11.03 -10.86
C GLN A 220 -11.64 10.04 -9.70
N ARG A 221 -12.71 9.73 -8.96
CA ARG A 221 -12.67 8.68 -7.92
C ARG A 221 -12.38 7.30 -8.51
N ALA A 222 -13.06 6.93 -9.59
CA ALA A 222 -12.86 5.64 -10.24
C ALA A 222 -11.43 5.44 -10.72
N GLN A 223 -10.78 6.50 -11.23
CA GLN A 223 -9.38 6.44 -11.67
C GLN A 223 -8.42 6.11 -10.52
N VAL A 224 -8.59 6.74 -9.35
CA VAL A 224 -7.81 6.43 -8.15
C VAL A 224 -8.13 5.02 -7.63
N GLU A 225 -9.40 4.62 -7.66
CA GLU A 225 -9.86 3.31 -7.21
C GLU A 225 -9.30 2.14 -8.04
N VAL A 226 -8.85 2.35 -9.28
CA VAL A 226 -8.10 1.33 -10.04
C VAL A 226 -6.85 0.90 -9.26
N PHE A 227 -6.08 1.86 -8.76
CA PHE A 227 -4.82 1.61 -8.07
C PHE A 227 -5.03 1.18 -6.63
N ARG A 228 -5.98 1.80 -5.91
CA ARG A 228 -6.40 1.31 -4.58
C ARG A 228 -6.93 -0.12 -4.64
N GLY A 229 -7.74 -0.40 -5.65
CA GLY A 229 -8.28 -1.72 -5.95
C GLY A 229 -7.21 -2.77 -6.17
N ALA A 230 -6.09 -2.41 -6.81
CA ALA A 230 -4.95 -3.31 -7.05
C ALA A 230 -4.13 -3.60 -5.77
N LEU A 231 -3.99 -2.62 -4.87
CA LEU A 231 -3.24 -2.79 -3.63
C LEU A 231 -3.96 -3.67 -2.59
N ARG A 232 -5.30 -3.74 -2.64
CA ARG A 232 -6.11 -4.58 -1.74
C ARG A 232 -5.79 -6.08 -1.82
N PRO A 233 -5.87 -6.75 -2.99
CA PRO A 233 -5.52 -8.16 -3.09
C PRO A 233 -4.04 -8.40 -2.79
N PHE A 234 -3.14 -7.51 -3.23
CA PHE A 234 -1.72 -7.58 -2.88
C PHE A 234 -1.50 -7.66 -1.36
N THR A 235 -2.12 -6.75 -0.62
CA THR A 235 -2.02 -6.70 0.84
C THR A 235 -2.58 -7.94 1.51
N THR A 236 -3.73 -8.41 1.02
CA THR A 236 -4.40 -9.59 1.60
C THR A 236 -3.55 -10.84 1.39
N THR A 237 -3.06 -11.06 0.16
CA THR A 237 -2.24 -12.22 -0.17
C THR A 237 -0.94 -12.23 0.62
N VAL A 238 -0.23 -11.10 0.71
CA VAL A 238 1.02 -11.02 1.49
C VAL A 238 0.78 -11.36 2.97
N ASN A 239 -0.26 -10.82 3.60
CA ASN A 239 -0.55 -11.14 5.00
C ASN A 239 -1.01 -12.59 5.19
N GLN A 240 -1.77 -13.15 4.24
CA GLN A 240 -2.18 -14.56 4.30
C GLN A 240 -0.96 -15.49 4.22
N GLU A 241 -0.02 -15.24 3.31
CA GLU A 241 1.22 -16.01 3.22
C GLU A 241 2.07 -15.85 4.49
N LEU A 242 2.27 -14.61 4.97
CA LEU A 242 3.05 -14.35 6.18
C LEU A 242 2.41 -15.01 7.42
N SER A 243 1.11 -14.84 7.63
CA SER A 243 0.40 -15.30 8.81
C SER A 243 0.11 -16.80 8.78
N ASP A 244 -0.57 -17.25 7.72
CA ASP A 244 -1.24 -18.54 7.72
C ASP A 244 -0.30 -19.65 7.26
N VAL A 245 0.60 -19.34 6.31
CA VAL A 245 1.57 -20.29 5.75
C VAL A 245 2.88 -20.24 6.54
N LEU A 246 3.50 -19.07 6.64
CA LEU A 246 4.85 -18.91 7.20
C LEU A 246 4.87 -18.75 8.72
N LYS A 247 3.72 -18.56 9.36
CA LYS A 247 3.59 -18.33 10.82
C LYS A 247 4.45 -17.15 11.31
N SER A 248 4.57 -16.13 10.48
CA SER A 248 5.25 -14.88 10.78
C SER A 248 4.34 -13.91 11.53
N LYS A 249 4.95 -13.07 12.36
CA LYS A 249 4.30 -11.94 13.03
C LYS A 249 4.50 -10.63 12.27
N ILE A 250 5.15 -10.67 11.10
CA ILE A 250 5.22 -9.53 10.20
C ILE A 250 3.81 -9.21 9.70
N ARG A 251 3.47 -7.92 9.65
CA ARG A 251 2.20 -7.44 9.12
C ARG A 251 2.43 -6.33 8.10
N MET A 252 1.63 -6.35 7.04
CA MET A 252 1.61 -5.30 6.03
C MET A 252 0.24 -4.63 6.02
N PHE A 253 0.18 -3.33 6.29
CA PHE A 253 -1.06 -2.57 6.13
C PHE A 253 -1.06 -1.76 4.85
N THR A 254 -2.23 -1.61 4.25
CA THR A 254 -2.47 -0.57 3.24
C THR A 254 -3.47 0.43 3.75
N ILE A 255 -3.05 1.70 3.77
CA ILE A 255 -3.85 2.84 4.23
C ILE A 255 -4.29 3.65 3.03
N PHE A 256 -5.57 4.00 3.01
CA PHE A 256 -6.22 4.73 1.95
C PHE A 256 -6.79 6.05 2.49
N PRO A 257 -6.08 7.18 2.31
CA PRO A 257 -6.50 8.49 2.83
C PRO A 257 -7.58 9.18 1.98
N GLY A 258 -8.37 10.04 2.61
CA GLY A 258 -9.42 10.83 1.98
C GLY A 258 -10.76 10.11 1.92
N THR A 259 -11.79 10.88 1.56
CA THR A 259 -13.19 10.43 1.59
C THR A 259 -13.86 10.51 0.23
N VAL A 260 -14.91 9.72 0.00
CA VAL A 260 -15.76 9.80 -1.19
C VAL A 260 -16.41 11.19 -1.36
N THR A 261 -16.59 11.92 -0.25
CA THR A 261 -17.14 13.28 -0.23
C THR A 261 -16.13 14.36 -0.62
N GLY A 262 -14.84 14.01 -0.75
CA GLY A 262 -13.77 14.94 -1.12
C GLY A 262 -13.28 15.82 0.05
N ALA A 263 -13.50 15.41 1.29
CA ALA A 263 -12.88 16.04 2.46
C ALA A 263 -11.37 15.75 2.53
N ASP A 264 -10.62 16.66 3.15
CA ASP A 264 -9.18 16.52 3.35
C ASP A 264 -8.82 15.27 4.18
N PRO A 265 -7.75 14.54 3.82
CA PRO A 265 -7.29 13.39 4.57
C PRO A 265 -6.70 13.78 5.93
N SER A 266 -6.83 12.90 6.93
CA SER A 266 -6.28 13.13 8.26
C SER A 266 -4.94 12.42 8.48
N ASN A 267 -3.84 13.18 8.51
CA ASN A 267 -2.52 12.65 8.84
C ASN A 267 -2.48 12.02 10.25
N GLN A 268 -3.31 12.52 11.18
CA GLN A 268 -3.45 11.95 12.52
C GLN A 268 -4.00 10.51 12.47
N ARG A 269 -4.99 10.23 11.62
CA ARG A 269 -5.52 8.87 11.47
C ARG A 269 -4.53 7.91 10.82
N ILE A 270 -3.67 8.42 9.92
CA ILE A 270 -2.55 7.64 9.37
C ILE A 270 -1.52 7.34 10.47
N ALA A 271 -1.19 8.31 11.33
CA ALA A 271 -0.30 8.10 12.47
C ALA A 271 -0.87 7.07 13.47
N GLU A 272 -2.17 7.10 13.72
CA GLU A 272 -2.86 6.08 14.53
C GLU A 272 -2.76 4.69 13.91
N ALA A 273 -2.84 4.60 12.58
CA ALA A 273 -2.62 3.34 11.88
C ALA A 273 -1.19 2.81 12.03
N ILE A 274 -0.18 3.70 12.05
CA ILE A 274 1.21 3.31 12.35
C ILE A 274 1.32 2.77 13.78
N ASN A 275 0.72 3.46 14.75
CA ASN A 275 0.70 3.01 16.14
C ASN A 275 0.11 1.60 16.26
N PHE A 276 -1.04 1.36 15.61
CA PHE A 276 -1.67 0.05 15.61
C PHE A 276 -0.78 -1.01 14.94
N LEU A 277 -0.25 -0.72 13.75
CA LEU A 277 0.58 -1.65 12.98
C LEU A 277 1.79 -2.18 13.76
N VAL A 278 2.46 -1.32 14.54
CA VAL A 278 3.65 -1.72 15.31
C VAL A 278 3.32 -2.27 16.71
N SER A 279 2.04 -2.30 17.09
CA SER A 279 1.60 -2.88 18.36
C SER A 279 1.55 -4.41 18.30
N ASP A 280 1.66 -5.08 19.45
CA ASP A 280 1.52 -6.54 19.52
C ASP A 280 0.12 -7.02 19.08
N SER A 281 -0.91 -6.15 19.14
CA SER A 281 -2.27 -6.49 18.75
C SER A 281 -2.43 -6.69 17.23
N ALA A 282 -1.67 -5.94 16.41
CA ALA A 282 -1.73 -6.04 14.96
C ALA A 282 -1.34 -7.43 14.43
N ALA A 283 -0.48 -8.17 15.15
CA ALA A 283 -0.09 -9.53 14.77
C ALA A 283 -1.28 -10.50 14.68
N SER A 284 -2.42 -10.20 15.31
CA SER A 284 -3.63 -11.03 15.24
C SER A 284 -4.76 -10.39 14.40
N SER A 285 -4.54 -9.20 13.84
CA SER A 285 -5.57 -8.49 13.09
C SER A 285 -5.92 -9.18 11.78
N ALA A 286 -7.21 -9.40 11.55
CA ALA A 286 -7.74 -9.79 10.24
C ALA A 286 -7.92 -8.57 9.31
N GLU A 287 -8.06 -7.37 9.88
CA GLU A 287 -8.13 -6.12 9.13
C GLU A 287 -6.71 -5.60 8.89
N VAL A 288 -6.33 -5.55 7.61
CA VAL A 288 -5.00 -5.12 7.15
C VAL A 288 -5.08 -4.02 6.10
N ILE A 289 -6.29 -3.58 5.75
CA ILE A 289 -6.54 -2.51 4.79
C ILE A 289 -7.50 -1.52 5.43
N PHE A 290 -7.18 -0.23 5.40
CA PHE A 290 -7.96 0.78 6.09
C PHE A 290 -8.25 2.00 5.20
N CYS A 291 -9.52 2.31 4.98
CA CYS A 291 -9.98 3.59 4.45
C CYS A 291 -10.16 4.57 5.63
N VAL A 292 -9.05 5.05 6.18
CA VAL A 292 -8.99 5.69 7.51
C VAL A 292 -9.84 6.95 7.68
N ASP A 293 -10.16 7.62 6.58
CA ASP A 293 -10.95 8.86 6.63
C ASP A 293 -12.46 8.62 6.46
N GLU A 294 -12.87 7.44 5.97
CA GLU A 294 -14.27 7.12 5.75
C GLU A 294 -15.03 6.90 7.06
N LEU A 295 -16.28 7.38 7.10
CA LEU A 295 -17.20 7.12 8.21
C LEU A 295 -18.10 5.94 7.84
N ARG A 296 -18.42 5.11 8.84
CA ARG A 296 -19.32 3.96 8.69
C ARG A 296 -20.73 4.30 9.11
#